data_AF-E9DX10-F1
#
_entry.id   AF-E9DX10-F1
#
_cell.length_a   1.000
_cell.length_b   1.000
_cell.length_c   1.000
_cell.angle_alpha   90.00
_cell.angle_beta   90.00
_cell.angle_gamma   90.00
#
_symmetry.space_group_name_H-M   'P 1'
#
loop_
_entity.id
_entity.type
_entity.pdbx_description
1 polymer ?
#
loop_
_entity_poly.entity_id
_entity_poly.type
_entity_poly.pdbx_seq_one_letter_code
_entity_poly.pdbx_strand_id
1 'polypeptide(L)'
;MKTLAFFMGYIAIVAASPLLKLDIGKQKTPTGPFQFTSTYSVKVDPRAVVDANNNPTGGVAGASGLFQYGINSYENIICYNLTLDGFRGEYQSPALTATHIHEAPVGKPGPPRIAFTNPQGPEGGRRTSIGCLRGPFLTGVRVDGKDTGEGFHVEQIERNPSAFFTDVHSSLAVPGAVRGQLDGRNECQG
;
A
#
# COMPACT_ATOMS: atom_id res chain seq x y z
N MET A 1 -46.15 -59.81 49.93
CA MET A 1 -46.03 -58.86 51.05
C MET A 1 -44.96 -57.83 50.72
N LYS A 2 -45.30 -56.55 50.91
CA LYS A 2 -44.44 -55.36 51.00
C LYS A 2 -43.82 -54.81 49.70
N THR A 3 -44.64 -53.98 49.07
CA THR A 3 -44.35 -52.67 48.49
C THR A 3 -43.16 -51.95 49.15
N LEU A 4 -42.25 -51.38 48.34
CA LEU A 4 -41.52 -50.16 48.70
C LEU A 4 -41.17 -49.39 47.42
N ALA A 5 -41.89 -48.29 47.21
CA ALA A 5 -41.60 -47.30 46.20
C ALA A 5 -40.54 -46.33 46.76
N PHE A 6 -39.44 -46.13 46.04
CA PHE A 6 -38.51 -45.03 46.29
C PHE A 6 -38.65 -44.02 45.16
N PHE A 7 -39.30 -42.88 45.48
CA PHE A 7 -39.20 -41.66 44.70
C PHE A 7 -37.79 -41.08 44.90
N MET A 8 -36.97 -41.06 43.85
CA MET A 8 -35.76 -40.26 43.81
C MET A 8 -35.91 -39.22 42.70
N GLY A 9 -36.01 -37.96 43.11
CA GLY A 9 -36.22 -36.83 42.22
C GLY A 9 -35.02 -36.60 41.30
N TYR A 10 -35.31 -36.42 40.02
CA TYR A 10 -34.36 -35.89 39.04
C TYR A 10 -34.16 -34.39 39.31
N ILE A 11 -32.94 -34.01 39.70
CA ILE A 11 -32.51 -32.60 39.60
C ILE A 11 -31.90 -32.45 38.20
N ALA A 12 -32.65 -31.84 37.29
CA ALA A 12 -32.10 -31.40 36.01
C ALA A 12 -31.27 -30.13 36.26
N ILE A 13 -29.94 -30.27 36.17
CA ILE A 13 -29.03 -29.13 36.15
C ILE A 13 -29.10 -28.53 34.74
N VAL A 14 -29.81 -27.42 34.58
CA VAL A 14 -29.78 -26.64 33.33
C VAL A 14 -28.43 -25.92 33.29
N ALA A 15 -27.47 -26.49 32.56
CA ALA A 15 -26.25 -25.78 32.21
C ALA A 15 -26.63 -24.66 31.21
N ALA A 16 -26.78 -23.44 31.71
CA ALA A 16 -26.88 -22.26 30.89
C ALA A 16 -25.51 -21.97 30.26
N SER A 17 -25.26 -22.54 29.08
CA SER A 17 -24.13 -22.15 28.25
C SER A 17 -24.24 -20.65 27.96
N PRO A 18 -23.22 -19.82 28.25
CA PRO A 18 -23.24 -18.45 27.80
C PRO A 18 -23.24 -18.48 26.26
N LEU A 19 -24.35 -18.01 25.67
CA LEU A 19 -24.43 -17.67 24.27
C LEU A 19 -23.28 -16.70 23.99
N LEU A 20 -22.27 -17.17 23.24
CA LEU A 20 -21.29 -16.29 22.62
C LEU A 20 -22.11 -15.30 21.78
N LYS A 21 -22.24 -14.06 22.26
CA LYS A 21 -22.64 -12.96 21.41
C LYS A 21 -21.50 -12.80 20.41
N LEU A 22 -21.65 -13.41 19.24
CA LEU A 22 -20.99 -12.95 18.04
C LEU A 22 -21.47 -11.53 17.83
N ASP A 23 -20.69 -10.58 18.36
CA ASP A 23 -20.76 -9.19 17.94
C ASP A 23 -20.28 -9.20 16.49
N ILE A 24 -21.22 -9.46 15.57
CA ILE A 24 -21.03 -9.22 14.14
C ILE A 24 -20.90 -7.70 14.07
N GLY A 25 -19.66 -7.24 14.22
CA GLY A 25 -19.31 -5.84 14.20
C GLY A 25 -20.02 -5.19 13.02
N LYS A 26 -20.68 -4.07 13.28
CA LYS A 26 -21.27 -3.21 12.25
C LYS A 26 -20.22 -3.02 11.15
N GLN A 27 -20.39 -3.71 10.03
CA GLN A 27 -19.59 -3.50 8.83
C GLN A 27 -19.74 -2.03 8.46
N LYS A 28 -18.64 -1.29 8.60
CA LYS A 28 -18.60 0.13 8.30
C LYS A 28 -18.61 0.22 6.78
N THR A 29 -19.81 0.32 6.21
CA THR A 29 -19.99 0.43 4.76
C THR A 29 -19.01 1.49 4.22
N PRO A 30 -18.16 1.16 3.22
CA PRO A 30 -17.21 2.11 2.67
C PRO A 30 -17.94 3.40 2.29
N THR A 31 -17.52 4.53 2.87
CA THR A 31 -18.18 5.84 2.72
C THR A 31 -17.88 6.53 1.39
N GLY A 32 -17.55 5.80 0.33
CA GLY A 32 -17.18 6.35 -0.98
C GLY A 32 -17.49 5.40 -2.15
N PRO A 33 -17.41 5.90 -3.39
CA PRO A 33 -17.71 5.10 -4.59
C PRO A 33 -16.68 4.00 -4.87
N PHE A 34 -15.56 4.00 -4.15
CA PHE A 34 -14.49 3.01 -4.27
C PHE A 34 -14.52 2.04 -3.10
N GLN A 35 -14.45 0.75 -3.40
CA GLN A 35 -14.22 -0.29 -2.41
C GLN A 35 -12.73 -0.63 -2.40
N PHE A 36 -12.10 -0.49 -1.23
CA PHE A 36 -10.70 -0.83 -1.03
C PHE A 36 -10.59 -2.00 -0.06
N THR A 37 -9.74 -2.97 -0.38
CA THR A 37 -9.30 -4.06 0.50
C THR A 37 -8.25 -3.57 1.50
N SER A 38 -7.54 -2.49 1.17
CA SER A 38 -6.61 -1.81 2.08
C SER A 38 -6.32 -0.37 1.64
N THR A 39 -5.85 0.44 2.59
CA THR A 39 -5.30 1.76 2.30
C THR A 39 -3.94 1.96 2.95
N TYR A 40 -3.10 2.78 2.31
CA TYR A 40 -1.74 3.12 2.75
C TYR A 40 -1.55 4.63 2.70
N SER A 41 -0.81 5.16 3.68
CA SER A 41 -0.44 6.56 3.76
C SER A 41 1.06 6.66 4.00
N VAL A 42 1.80 6.99 2.95
CA VAL A 42 3.27 6.93 2.93
C VAL A 42 3.83 8.33 2.90
N LYS A 43 4.64 8.68 3.90
CA LYS A 43 5.46 9.90 3.87
C LYS A 43 6.71 9.63 3.05
N VAL A 44 6.99 10.50 2.09
CA VAL A 44 8.20 10.42 1.26
C VAL A 44 9.14 11.57 1.61
N ASP A 45 10.43 11.24 1.79
CA ASP A 45 11.47 12.18 2.23
C ASP A 45 12.77 11.91 1.47
N PRO A 46 13.57 12.95 1.16
CA PRO A 46 14.83 12.81 0.42
C PRO A 46 15.88 11.99 1.20
N ARG A 47 15.85 11.95 2.54
CA ARG A 47 16.83 11.21 3.34
C ARG A 47 16.70 9.69 3.20
N ALA A 48 15.56 9.20 2.72
CA ALA A 48 15.31 7.77 2.53
C ALA A 48 15.85 7.24 1.19
N VAL A 49 16.36 8.11 0.30
CA VAL A 49 16.83 7.72 -1.04
C VAL A 49 18.19 7.01 -0.97
N VAL A 50 18.28 5.89 -1.68
CA VAL A 50 19.49 5.08 -1.83
C VAL A 50 19.78 4.83 -3.31
N ASP A 51 21.06 4.63 -3.65
CA ASP A 51 21.47 4.23 -5.00
C ASP A 51 21.33 2.71 -5.24
N ALA A 52 21.69 2.27 -6.45
CA ALA A 52 21.71 0.87 -6.85
C ALA A 52 22.68 -0.01 -6.03
N ASN A 53 23.65 0.59 -5.33
CA ASN A 53 24.62 -0.09 -4.49
C ASN A 53 24.23 -0.09 -2.99
N ASN A 54 23.03 0.41 -2.66
CA ASN A 54 22.52 0.58 -1.29
C ASN A 54 23.17 1.72 -0.49
N ASN A 55 23.88 2.65 -1.14
CA ASN A 55 24.42 3.81 -0.45
C ASN A 55 23.33 4.87 -0.30
N PRO A 56 23.13 5.46 0.89
CA PRO A 56 22.29 6.64 1.05
C PRO A 56 22.87 7.80 0.25
N THR A 57 22.13 8.30 -0.73
CA THR A 57 22.55 9.45 -1.55
C THR A 57 21.89 10.75 -1.09
N GLY A 58 20.75 10.62 -0.39
CA GLY A 58 19.80 11.72 -0.30
C GLY A 58 19.07 11.94 -1.64
N GLY A 59 18.01 12.73 -1.58
CA GLY A 59 17.23 13.17 -2.73
C GLY A 59 17.30 14.69 -2.90
N VAL A 60 16.26 15.27 -3.50
CA VAL A 60 16.18 16.72 -3.70
C VAL A 60 15.94 17.39 -2.35
N ALA A 61 16.90 18.21 -1.90
CA ALA A 61 16.79 18.93 -0.64
C ALA A 61 15.52 19.79 -0.57
N GLY A 62 14.79 19.71 0.54
CA GLY A 62 13.52 20.42 0.75
C GLY A 62 12.30 19.78 0.09
N ALA A 63 12.47 18.73 -0.71
CA ALA A 63 11.35 17.96 -1.22
C ALA A 63 10.74 17.10 -0.11
N SER A 64 9.43 16.89 -0.13
CA SER A 64 8.73 15.93 0.74
C SER A 64 7.33 15.65 0.18
N GLY A 65 6.64 14.64 0.68
CA GLY A 65 5.29 14.37 0.21
C GLY A 65 4.50 13.41 1.07
N LEU A 66 3.20 13.32 0.76
CA LEU A 66 2.28 12.33 1.31
C LEU A 66 1.59 11.61 0.17
N PHE A 67 1.86 10.31 0.05
CA PHE A 67 1.36 9.44 -1.00
C PHE A 67 0.34 8.49 -0.41
N GLN A 68 -0.91 8.66 -0.82
CA GLN A 68 -2.02 7.86 -0.32
C GLN A 68 -2.43 6.87 -1.40
N TYR A 69 -2.61 5.61 -1.01
CA TYR A 69 -3.05 4.53 -1.88
C TYR A 69 -4.29 3.85 -1.32
N GLY A 70 -5.21 3.49 -2.19
CA GLY A 70 -6.30 2.55 -1.92
C GLY A 70 -6.18 1.38 -2.88
N ILE A 71 -6.09 0.16 -2.35
CA ILE A 71 -5.97 -1.07 -3.13
C ILE A 71 -7.30 -1.80 -3.12
N ASN A 72 -7.70 -2.36 -4.26
CA ASN A 72 -8.70 -3.41 -4.36
C ASN A 72 -8.03 -4.64 -4.99
N SER A 73 -7.63 -5.59 -4.14
CA SER A 73 -6.94 -6.80 -4.59
C SER A 73 -7.83 -7.77 -5.34
N TYR A 74 -9.15 -7.76 -5.12
CA TYR A 74 -10.06 -8.60 -5.92
C TYR A 74 -10.10 -8.18 -7.40
N GLU A 75 -9.93 -6.89 -7.67
CA GLU A 75 -9.98 -6.33 -9.01
C GLU A 75 -8.62 -6.00 -9.62
N ASN A 76 -7.54 -6.23 -8.85
CA ASN A 76 -6.19 -5.79 -9.17
C ASN A 76 -6.09 -4.28 -9.47
N ILE A 77 -6.75 -3.46 -8.65
CA ILE A 77 -6.79 -2.01 -8.79
C ILE A 77 -5.98 -1.33 -7.68
N ILE A 78 -5.28 -0.27 -8.03
CA ILE A 78 -4.70 0.69 -7.09
C ILE A 78 -5.14 2.11 -7.47
N CYS A 79 -5.83 2.78 -6.56
CA CYS A 79 -6.11 4.21 -6.62
C CYS A 79 -5.09 4.98 -5.79
N TYR A 80 -4.77 6.19 -6.20
CA TYR A 80 -3.75 7.01 -5.57
C TYR A 80 -4.14 8.48 -5.47
N ASN A 81 -3.65 9.13 -4.43
CA ASN A 81 -3.64 10.58 -4.26
C ASN A 81 -2.26 10.98 -3.73
N LEU A 82 -1.42 11.49 -4.62
CA LEU A 82 -0.03 11.84 -4.36
C LEU A 82 0.07 13.34 -4.21
N THR A 83 0.69 13.78 -3.13
CA THR A 83 1.07 15.18 -2.93
C THR A 83 2.57 15.27 -2.74
N LEU A 84 3.22 16.17 -3.47
CA LEU A 84 4.67 16.34 -3.48
C LEU A 84 4.99 17.83 -3.43
N ASP A 85 5.74 18.26 -2.42
CA ASP A 85 6.17 19.62 -2.22
C ASP A 85 7.69 19.74 -2.43
N GLY A 86 8.17 20.91 -2.84
CA GLY A 86 9.61 21.20 -2.94
C GLY A 86 10.35 20.44 -4.07
N PHE A 87 9.63 19.78 -4.97
CA PHE A 87 10.22 19.13 -6.14
C PHE A 87 10.80 20.16 -7.12
N ARG A 88 11.98 19.85 -7.66
CA ARG A 88 12.74 20.71 -8.57
C ARG A 88 13.35 19.88 -9.70
N GLY A 89 13.67 20.54 -10.81
CA GLY A 89 14.14 19.91 -12.04
C GLY A 89 13.05 19.17 -12.80
N GLU A 90 13.48 18.42 -13.81
CA GLU A 90 12.60 17.63 -14.68
C GLU A 90 12.35 16.23 -14.15
N TYR A 91 11.17 15.68 -14.43
CA TYR A 91 10.88 14.26 -14.23
C TYR A 91 11.77 13.42 -15.14
N GLN A 92 12.56 12.51 -14.56
CA GLN A 92 13.48 11.66 -15.33
C GLN A 92 13.52 10.26 -14.73
N SER A 93 13.27 9.23 -15.56
CA SER A 93 13.30 7.83 -15.16
C SER A 93 13.52 6.93 -16.39
N PRO A 94 14.13 5.75 -16.24
CA PRO A 94 14.12 4.71 -17.26
C PRO A 94 12.74 4.10 -17.50
N ALA A 95 11.81 4.24 -16.56
CA ALA A 95 10.43 3.75 -16.66
C ALA A 95 9.54 4.72 -17.47
N LEU A 96 8.30 4.32 -17.74
CA LEU A 96 7.31 5.11 -18.49
C LEU A 96 7.01 6.47 -17.85
N THR A 97 7.09 6.53 -16.52
CA THR A 97 7.00 7.77 -15.74
C THR A 97 8.10 7.78 -14.69
N ALA A 98 8.18 8.82 -13.87
CA ALA A 98 9.19 8.99 -12.84
C ALA A 98 8.64 8.79 -11.43
N THR A 99 7.44 8.24 -11.28
CA THR A 99 6.75 8.05 -10.00
C THR A 99 6.33 6.60 -9.89
N HIS A 100 6.79 5.89 -8.86
CA HIS A 100 6.66 4.44 -8.85
C HIS A 100 6.25 3.87 -7.50
N ILE A 101 5.83 2.60 -7.54
CA ILE A 101 6.03 1.65 -6.44
C ILE A 101 7.08 0.64 -6.90
N HIS A 102 8.07 0.39 -6.06
CA HIS A 102 9.13 -0.60 -6.22
C HIS A 102 8.97 -1.74 -5.22
N GLU A 103 9.49 -2.92 -5.57
CA GLU A 103 9.58 -4.08 -4.68
C GLU A 103 11.00 -4.17 -4.08
N ALA A 104 11.17 -3.63 -2.89
CA ALA A 104 12.33 -3.88 -2.03
C ALA A 104 12.03 -3.49 -0.57
N PRO A 105 12.73 -4.10 0.41
CA PRO A 105 12.69 -3.63 1.78
C PRO A 105 13.40 -2.28 1.97
N VAL A 106 13.29 -1.73 3.18
CA VAL A 106 13.92 -0.47 3.58
C VAL A 106 15.42 -0.47 3.25
N GLY A 107 15.89 0.63 2.66
CA GLY A 107 17.30 0.84 2.35
C GLY A 107 17.86 -0.01 1.20
N LYS A 108 17.02 -0.77 0.50
CA LYS A 108 17.40 -1.55 -0.69
C LYS A 108 16.78 -0.99 -1.96
N PRO A 109 17.49 -0.96 -3.10
CA PRO A 109 16.88 -0.73 -4.40
C PRO A 109 16.10 -1.98 -4.83
N GLY A 110 15.18 -1.82 -5.77
CA GLY A 110 14.41 -2.92 -6.36
C GLY A 110 13.80 -2.51 -7.69
N PRO A 111 13.23 -3.45 -8.45
CA PRO A 111 12.55 -3.13 -9.70
C PRO A 111 11.26 -2.34 -9.44
N PRO A 112 10.89 -1.38 -10.32
CA PRO A 112 9.56 -0.78 -10.27
C PRO A 112 8.53 -1.85 -10.62
N ARG A 113 7.38 -1.82 -9.95
CA ARG A 113 6.24 -2.71 -10.21
C ARG A 113 5.02 -1.96 -10.75
N ILE A 114 4.89 -0.68 -10.40
CA ILE A 114 3.83 0.19 -10.90
C ILE A 114 4.45 1.54 -11.27
N ALA A 115 4.11 2.06 -12.45
CA ALA A 115 4.42 3.42 -12.87
C ALA A 115 3.14 4.27 -12.83
N PHE A 116 3.17 5.37 -12.09
CA PHE A 116 2.04 6.29 -11.92
C PHE A 116 2.23 7.57 -12.73
N THR A 117 1.15 8.25 -13.09
CA THR A 117 1.24 9.61 -13.64
C THR A 117 2.00 10.50 -12.65
N ASN A 118 3.03 11.21 -13.14
CA ASN A 118 3.82 12.12 -12.31
C ASN A 118 2.94 13.22 -11.69
N PRO A 119 3.16 13.61 -10.42
CA PRO A 119 2.53 14.79 -9.85
C PRO A 119 2.79 16.03 -10.69
N GLN A 120 1.78 16.88 -10.86
CA GLN A 120 1.91 18.13 -11.62
C GLN A 120 1.64 19.34 -10.75
N GLY A 121 2.32 20.44 -11.04
CA GLY A 121 2.22 21.70 -10.31
C GLY A 121 3.42 22.61 -10.57
N PRO A 122 3.47 23.81 -9.99
CA PRO A 122 4.59 24.73 -10.17
C PRO A 122 5.91 24.13 -9.68
N GLU A 123 7.03 24.59 -10.23
CA GLU A 123 8.37 24.25 -9.71
C GLU A 123 8.54 24.76 -8.28
N GLY A 124 9.11 23.93 -7.40
CA GLY A 124 9.31 24.24 -5.99
C GLY A 124 8.04 24.29 -5.14
N GLY A 125 6.85 24.34 -5.75
CA GLY A 125 5.57 24.36 -5.05
C GLY A 125 4.95 22.97 -4.86
N ARG A 126 3.67 22.95 -4.45
CA ARG A 126 2.89 21.71 -4.31
C ARG A 126 2.52 21.17 -5.69
N ARG A 127 2.80 19.88 -5.90
CA ARG A 127 2.40 19.07 -7.06
C ARG A 127 1.47 17.96 -6.63
N THR A 128 0.53 17.58 -7.49
CA THR A 128 -0.46 16.53 -7.20
C THR A 128 -0.66 15.55 -8.35
N SER A 129 -0.96 14.30 -8.03
CA SER A 129 -1.41 13.27 -8.99
C SER A 129 -2.53 12.46 -8.35
N ILE A 130 -3.66 12.31 -9.04
CA ILE A 130 -4.80 11.54 -8.57
C ILE A 130 -5.27 10.64 -9.70
N GLY A 131 -5.54 9.38 -9.39
CA GLY A 131 -6.03 8.43 -10.39
C GLY A 131 -6.19 7.01 -9.85
N CYS A 132 -6.57 6.10 -10.73
CA CYS A 132 -6.59 4.67 -10.46
C CYS A 132 -5.99 3.92 -11.64
N LEU A 133 -5.24 2.86 -11.35
CA LEU A 133 -4.70 1.93 -12.33
C LEU A 133 -5.28 0.54 -12.07
N ARG A 134 -5.62 -0.17 -13.13
CA ARG A 134 -6.00 -1.59 -13.08
C ARG A 134 -4.91 -2.39 -13.78
N GLY A 135 -4.50 -3.51 -13.18
CA GLY A 135 -3.57 -4.43 -13.81
C GLY A 135 -4.13 -5.04 -15.11
N PRO A 136 -3.28 -5.61 -15.98
CA PRO A 136 -1.84 -5.80 -15.82
C PRO A 136 -1.06 -4.48 -15.82
N PHE A 137 -0.06 -4.38 -14.96
CA PHE A 137 0.78 -3.18 -14.84
C PHE A 137 1.95 -3.24 -15.82
N LEU A 138 2.38 -2.06 -16.26
CA LEU A 138 3.54 -1.87 -17.12
C LEU A 138 4.41 -0.77 -16.53
N THR A 139 5.71 -1.00 -16.49
CA THR A 139 6.68 0.01 -16.04
C THR A 139 7.55 0.52 -17.17
N GLY A 140 7.65 -0.21 -18.29
CA GLY A 140 8.57 0.06 -19.40
C GLY A 140 10.00 -0.38 -19.14
N VAL A 141 10.36 -0.71 -17.89
CA VAL A 141 11.66 -1.26 -17.53
C VAL A 141 11.65 -2.75 -17.80
N ARG A 142 12.64 -3.25 -18.54
CA ARG A 142 12.78 -4.68 -18.84
C ARG A 142 13.99 -5.30 -18.17
N VAL A 143 13.80 -6.46 -17.54
CA VAL A 143 14.85 -7.32 -16.99
C VAL A 143 14.66 -8.71 -17.60
N ASP A 144 15.73 -9.29 -18.13
CA ASP A 144 15.71 -10.60 -18.83
C ASP A 144 14.60 -10.72 -19.89
N GLY A 145 14.35 -9.61 -20.61
CA GLY A 145 13.36 -9.51 -21.68
C GLY A 145 11.91 -9.29 -21.24
N LYS A 146 11.62 -9.25 -19.93
CA LYS A 146 10.26 -9.06 -19.38
C LYS A 146 10.09 -7.70 -18.72
N ASP A 147 8.92 -7.10 -18.87
CA ASP A 147 8.59 -5.86 -18.16
C ASP A 147 8.56 -6.13 -16.65
N THR A 148 9.09 -5.23 -15.83
CA THR A 148 9.13 -5.46 -14.37
C THR A 148 7.76 -5.36 -13.71
N GLY A 149 6.75 -4.78 -14.37
CA GLY A 149 5.35 -4.84 -13.95
C GLY A 149 4.62 -6.11 -14.39
N GLU A 150 5.19 -6.90 -15.30
CA GLU A 150 4.57 -8.12 -15.81
C GLU A 150 4.33 -9.13 -14.68
N GLY A 151 3.09 -9.62 -14.57
CA GLY A 151 2.68 -10.58 -13.53
C GLY A 151 2.57 -9.98 -12.12
N PHE A 152 2.84 -8.68 -11.94
CA PHE A 152 2.63 -8.03 -10.65
C PHE A 152 1.14 -7.91 -10.33
N HIS A 153 0.80 -8.18 -9.06
CA HIS A 153 -0.55 -8.07 -8.55
C HIS A 153 -0.55 -7.32 -7.23
N VAL A 154 -1.47 -6.37 -7.06
CA VAL A 154 -1.51 -5.46 -5.89
C VAL A 154 -1.69 -6.19 -4.55
N GLU A 155 -2.26 -7.40 -4.56
CA GLU A 155 -2.32 -8.28 -3.39
C GLU A 155 -0.94 -8.56 -2.76
N GLN A 156 0.14 -8.49 -3.55
CA GLN A 156 1.51 -8.70 -3.06
C GLN A 156 1.90 -7.61 -2.07
N ILE A 157 1.43 -6.37 -2.29
CA ILE A 157 1.59 -5.25 -1.36
C ILE A 157 0.82 -5.53 -0.07
N GLU A 158 -0.38 -6.09 -0.16
CA GLU A 158 -1.19 -6.42 1.02
C GLU A 158 -0.56 -7.54 1.86
N ARG A 159 0.05 -8.53 1.21
CA ARG A 159 0.73 -9.65 1.88
C ARG A 159 1.98 -9.22 2.65
N ASN A 160 2.77 -8.30 2.10
CA ASN A 160 3.98 -7.81 2.76
C ASN A 160 4.28 -6.37 2.34
N PRO A 161 3.61 -5.36 2.93
CA PRO A 161 3.77 -3.98 2.51
C PRO A 161 5.21 -3.49 2.73
N SER A 162 5.87 -3.98 3.78
CA SER A 162 7.26 -3.62 4.10
C SER A 162 8.28 -4.07 3.05
N ALA A 163 7.89 -4.90 2.08
CA ALA A 163 8.69 -5.24 0.91
C ALA A 163 8.51 -4.25 -0.26
N PHE A 164 7.75 -3.16 -0.09
CA PHE A 164 7.48 -2.18 -1.13
C PHE A 164 7.75 -0.76 -0.66
N PHE A 165 8.30 0.05 -1.56
CA PHE A 165 8.49 1.48 -1.35
C PHE A 165 7.95 2.27 -2.53
N THR A 166 7.67 3.56 -2.32
CA THR A 166 7.30 4.49 -3.37
C THR A 166 8.30 5.64 -3.44
N ASP A 167 8.49 6.16 -4.64
CA ASP A 167 9.41 7.24 -4.92
C ASP A 167 8.92 8.14 -6.05
N VAL A 168 9.68 9.24 -6.24
CA VAL A 168 9.63 10.08 -7.43
C VAL A 168 11.05 10.42 -7.81
N HIS A 169 11.40 10.37 -9.10
CA HIS A 169 12.71 10.71 -9.62
C HIS A 169 12.76 12.11 -10.23
N SER A 170 13.91 12.77 -10.09
CA SER A 170 14.21 14.07 -10.69
C SER A 170 15.54 13.98 -11.44
N SER A 171 15.69 14.78 -12.48
CA SER A 171 16.98 15.01 -13.15
C SER A 171 18.08 15.54 -12.22
N LEU A 172 17.72 16.16 -11.09
CA LEU A 172 18.67 16.59 -10.06
C LEU A 172 19.05 15.49 -9.07
N ALA A 173 18.31 14.39 -9.05
CA ALA A 173 18.54 13.24 -8.17
C ALA A 173 18.02 11.97 -8.86
N VAL A 174 18.84 11.43 -9.78
CA VAL A 174 18.48 10.27 -10.61
C VAL A 174 18.13 9.03 -9.78
N PRO A 175 18.79 8.72 -8.64
CA PRO A 175 18.34 7.63 -7.76
C PRO A 175 16.96 7.84 -7.13
N GLY A 176 16.46 9.08 -7.08
CA GLY A 176 15.19 9.47 -6.48
C GLY A 176 15.25 10.88 -5.90
N ALA A 177 14.22 11.69 -6.12
CA ALA A 177 14.00 12.96 -5.43
C ALA A 177 13.49 12.76 -4.00
N VAL A 178 12.60 11.78 -3.79
CA VAL A 178 12.03 11.40 -2.49
C VAL A 178 11.74 9.90 -2.48
N ARG A 179 11.75 9.27 -1.31
CA ARG A 179 11.39 7.86 -1.11
C ARG A 179 10.62 7.67 0.21
N GLY A 180 9.72 6.68 0.25
CA GLY A 180 9.04 6.25 1.47
C GLY A 180 8.64 4.77 1.41
N GLN A 181 8.78 4.05 2.52
CA GLN A 181 8.40 2.63 2.62
C GLN A 181 6.90 2.50 2.88
N LEU A 182 6.26 1.45 2.34
CA LEU A 182 4.91 1.06 2.72
C LEU A 182 5.00 0.27 4.03
N ASP A 183 4.92 0.92 5.18
CA ASP A 183 5.12 0.30 6.50
C ASP A 183 3.85 0.21 7.37
N GLY A 184 2.74 0.84 6.96
CA GLY A 184 1.44 0.80 7.65
C GLY A 184 0.25 0.51 6.74
N ARG A 185 -0.43 -0.62 6.98
CA ARG A 185 -1.74 -0.95 6.39
C ARG A 185 -2.85 -0.44 7.30
N ASN A 186 -3.76 0.35 6.76
CA ASN A 186 -5.07 0.56 7.38
C ASN A 186 -6.04 -0.44 6.73
N GLU A 187 -6.44 -1.46 7.48
CA GLU A 187 -7.43 -2.41 7.00
C GLU A 187 -8.79 -1.72 6.88
N CYS A 188 -9.35 -1.69 5.67
CA CYS A 188 -10.73 -1.31 5.48
C CYS A 188 -11.58 -2.50 5.94
N GLN A 189 -12.17 -2.42 7.14
CA GLN A 189 -13.12 -3.42 7.60
C GLN A 189 -14.36 -3.36 6.69
N GLY A 190 -14.42 -4.29 5.73
CA GLY A 190 -15.55 -4.48 4.81
C GLY A 190 -16.77 -5.05 5.51
#